data_AF-A0A2E7XGS7-F1
#
_entry.id   AF-A0A2E7XGS7-F1
#
_cell.length_a   1.000
_cell.length_b   1.000
_cell.length_c   1.000
_cell.angle_alpha   90.00
_cell.angle_beta   90.00
_cell.angle_gamma   90.00
#
_symmetry.space_group_name_H-M   'P 1'
#
loop_
_entity.id
_entity.type
_entity.pdbx_description
1 polymer ?
#
loop_
_entity_poly.entity_id
_entity_poly.type
_entity_poly.pdbx_seq_one_letter_code
_entity_poly.pdbx_strand_id
1 'polypeptide(L)'
;MAHSSMLRASCEANQIQLDVSVVIDPTQSCGVTHYRELLTFTDNLLVGDSEALNGAREQLRAVVGDEGVIRAAGAVGTFQMMNRALDTLGAQLGKELNPELRLLADKLNMTPPAHWV
;
A
#
# COMPACT_ATOMS: atom_id res chain seq x y z
N MET A 1 5.11 4.58 -8.46
CA MET A 1 4.16 4.10 -9.48
C MET A 1 3.64 2.68 -9.25
N ALA A 2 4.39 1.77 -8.63
CA ALA A 2 3.96 0.38 -8.40
C ALA A 2 2.91 0.18 -7.28
N HIS A 3 2.92 1.00 -6.23
CA HIS A 3 2.01 0.83 -5.09
C HIS A 3 0.55 1.14 -5.44
N SER A 4 0.30 2.14 -6.29
CA SER A 4 -1.05 2.49 -6.75
C SER A 4 -1.64 1.43 -7.70
N SER A 5 -0.82 0.68 -8.46
CA SER A 5 -1.33 -0.42 -9.30
C SER A 5 -1.76 -1.63 -8.48
N MET A 6 -1.02 -1.99 -7.42
CA MET A 6 -1.41 -3.11 -6.55
C MET A 6 -2.66 -2.76 -5.73
N LEU A 7 -2.76 -1.52 -5.25
CA LEU A 7 -3.95 -1.04 -4.56
C LEU A 7 -5.17 -1.02 -5.49
N ARG A 8 -5.00 -0.57 -6.75
CA ARG A 8 -6.06 -0.60 -7.76
C ARG A 8 -6.53 -2.03 -8.05
N ALA A 9 -5.62 -2.97 -8.29
CA ALA A 9 -5.98 -4.38 -8.51
C ALA A 9 -6.71 -5.00 -7.30
N SER A 10 -6.29 -4.65 -6.08
CA SER A 10 -6.98 -5.06 -4.85
C SER A 10 -8.39 -4.47 -4.76
N CYS A 11 -8.55 -3.19 -5.12
CA CYS A 11 -9.87 -2.54 -5.14
C CYS A 11 -10.81 -3.20 -6.16
N GLU A 12 -10.33 -3.52 -7.36
CA GLU A 12 -11.09 -4.26 -8.38
C GLU A 12 -11.51 -5.64 -7.88
N ALA A 13 -10.58 -6.40 -7.28
CA ALA A 13 -10.86 -7.74 -6.74
C ALA A 13 -11.89 -7.74 -5.60
N ASN A 14 -11.96 -6.65 -4.82
CA ASN A 14 -12.88 -6.51 -3.69
C ASN A 14 -14.11 -5.64 -3.99
N GLN A 15 -14.31 -5.24 -5.27
CA GLN A 15 -15.39 -4.36 -5.70
C GLN A 15 -15.45 -3.02 -4.93
N ILE A 16 -14.29 -2.52 -4.51
CA ILE A 16 -14.15 -1.24 -3.80
C ILE A 16 -13.98 -0.14 -4.85
N GLN A 17 -14.89 0.83 -4.86
CA GLN A 17 -14.72 2.05 -5.67
C GLN A 17 -13.89 3.06 -4.89
N LEU A 18 -12.58 3.08 -5.17
CA LEU A 18 -11.63 4.00 -4.58
C LEU A 18 -10.83 4.68 -5.68
N ASP A 19 -10.88 6.02 -5.72
CA ASP A 19 -9.97 6.75 -6.60
C ASP A 19 -8.59 6.90 -5.93
N VAL A 20 -7.65 6.07 -6.38
CA VAL A 20 -6.27 6.06 -5.87
C VAL A 20 -5.40 7.18 -6.44
N SER A 21 -5.94 8.01 -7.35
CA SER A 21 -5.26 9.21 -7.88
C SER A 21 -4.80 10.15 -6.76
N VAL A 22 -5.54 10.17 -5.65
CA VAL A 22 -5.32 11.04 -4.49
C VAL A 22 -3.95 10.85 -3.82
N VAL A 23 -3.36 9.67 -3.99
CA VAL A 23 -2.00 9.37 -3.48
C VAL A 23 -0.94 10.13 -4.28
N ILE A 24 -1.23 10.45 -5.53
CA ILE A 24 -0.34 11.19 -6.45
C ILE A 24 -0.69 12.68 -6.42
N ASP A 25 -1.99 12.99 -6.39
CA ASP A 25 -2.52 14.33 -6.37
C ASP A 25 -3.45 14.53 -5.16
N PRO A 26 -2.94 15.04 -4.03
CA PRO A 26 -3.72 15.23 -2.81
C PRO A 26 -4.79 16.33 -2.95
N THR A 27 -4.89 17.03 -4.09
CA THR A 27 -6.00 17.97 -4.33
C THR A 27 -7.30 17.25 -4.67
N GLN A 28 -7.23 15.98 -5.11
CA GLN A 28 -8.40 15.15 -5.44
C GLN A 28 -9.05 14.55 -4.19
N SER A 29 -10.29 14.06 -4.33
CA SER A 29 -11.04 13.34 -3.28
C SER A 29 -11.26 11.90 -3.72
N CYS A 30 -11.11 10.96 -2.80
CA CYS A 30 -11.24 9.53 -3.08
C CYS A 30 -12.48 8.87 -2.44
N GLY A 31 -13.39 9.66 -1.87
CA GLY A 31 -14.59 9.14 -1.21
C GLY A 31 -14.35 8.49 0.17
N VAL A 32 -13.09 8.37 0.61
CA VAL A 32 -12.74 7.88 1.95
C VAL A 32 -12.79 9.04 2.95
N THR A 33 -13.52 8.86 4.04
CA THR A 33 -13.56 9.82 5.15
C THR A 33 -12.17 9.99 5.77
N HIS A 34 -11.75 11.23 6.04
CA HIS A 34 -10.45 11.55 6.67
C HIS A 34 -9.21 11.03 5.91
N TYR A 35 -9.32 10.90 4.59
CA TYR A 35 -8.22 10.40 3.76
C TYR A 35 -6.97 11.28 3.83
N ARG A 36 -7.12 12.61 4.01
CA ARG A 36 -5.99 13.54 4.05
C ARG A 36 -5.13 13.30 5.27
N GLU A 37 -5.75 13.10 6.42
CA GLU A 37 -5.10 12.82 7.69
C GLU A 37 -4.41 11.45 7.65
N LEU A 38 -5.04 10.46 7.02
CA LEU A 38 -4.44 9.13 6.79
C LEU A 38 -3.19 9.20 5.89
N LEU A 39 -3.26 9.92 4.77
CA LEU A 39 -2.13 10.11 3.87
C LEU A 39 -1.01 10.89 4.55
N THR A 40 -1.33 12.01 5.19
CA THR A 40 -0.36 12.84 5.91
C THR A 40 0.35 12.05 7.01
N PHE A 41 -0.39 11.27 7.81
CA PHE A 41 0.21 10.38 8.81
C PHE A 41 1.14 9.35 8.18
N THR A 42 0.71 8.71 7.09
CA THR A 42 1.50 7.70 6.37
C THR A 42 2.79 8.32 5.83
N ASP A 43 2.70 9.45 5.12
CA ASP A 43 3.86 10.11 4.51
C ASP A 43 4.91 10.50 5.56
N ASN A 44 4.48 11.13 6.66
CA ASN A 44 5.39 11.52 7.75
C ASN A 44 5.99 10.29 8.46
N LEU A 45 5.23 9.20 8.60
CA LEU A 45 5.75 7.96 9.18
C LEU A 45 6.83 7.34 8.28
N LEU A 46 6.68 7.42 6.96
CA LEU A 46 7.67 6.90 6.01
C LEU A 46 8.92 7.77 5.88
N VAL A 47 8.78 9.09 5.98
CA VAL A 47 9.93 10.03 6.00
C VAL A 47 10.77 9.86 7.28
N GLY A 48 10.13 9.53 8.40
CA GLY A 48 10.80 9.33 9.68
C GLY A 48 11.13 10.62 10.44
N ASP A 49 10.55 11.75 10.04
CA ASP A 49 10.61 13.00 10.79
C ASP A 49 9.73 12.90 12.05
N SER A 50 10.37 12.88 13.21
CA SER A 50 9.71 12.66 14.50
C SER A 50 8.78 13.81 14.89
N GLU A 51 9.12 15.05 14.55
CA GLU A 51 8.31 16.22 14.90
C GLU A 51 7.06 16.27 14.02
N ALA A 52 7.25 16.13 12.71
CA ALA A 52 6.16 16.13 11.74
C ALA A 52 5.21 14.93 11.95
N LEU A 53 5.75 13.75 12.31
CA LEU A 53 4.95 12.57 12.64
C LEU A 53 4.09 12.77 13.89
N ASN A 54 4.60 13.43 14.93
CA ASN A 54 3.80 13.70 16.12
C ASN A 54 2.60 14.60 15.81
N GLY A 55 2.82 15.66 15.02
CA GLY A 55 1.74 16.53 14.55
C GLY A 55 0.69 15.76 13.72
N ALA A 56 1.14 14.97 12.75
CA ALA A 56 0.26 14.18 11.88
C ALA A 56 -0.52 13.09 12.67
N ARG A 57 0.13 12.49 13.69
CA ARG A 57 -0.51 11.51 14.59
C ARG A 57 -1.65 12.13 15.38
N GLU A 58 -1.45 13.31 15.97
CA GLU A 58 -2.50 13.98 16.74
C GLU A 58 -3.65 14.47 15.85
N GLN A 59 -3.36 14.93 14.63
CA GLN A 59 -4.37 15.28 13.64
C GLN A 59 -5.23 14.06 13.26
N LEU A 60 -4.60 12.91 12.98
CA LEU A 60 -5.32 11.68 12.69
C LEU A 60 -6.11 11.20 13.92
N ARG A 61 -5.51 11.24 15.11
CA ARG A 61 -6.15 10.88 16.38
C ARG A 61 -7.43 11.67 16.63
N ALA A 62 -7.43 12.97 16.33
CA ALA A 62 -8.59 13.83 16.51
C ALA A 62 -9.81 13.39 15.67
N VAL A 63 -9.59 12.75 14.53
CA VAL A 63 -10.65 12.37 13.59
C VAL A 63 -11.04 10.89 13.63
N VAL A 64 -10.11 9.98 13.95
CA VAL A 64 -10.38 8.52 14.01
C VAL A 64 -10.22 7.90 15.40
N GLY A 65 -9.75 8.65 16.39
CA GLY A 65 -9.48 8.17 17.74
C GLY A 65 -8.27 7.23 17.84
N ASP A 66 -7.96 6.82 19.07
CA ASP A 66 -6.77 6.02 19.41
C ASP A 66 -6.74 4.69 18.65
N GLU A 67 -7.85 3.96 18.65
CA GLU A 67 -7.94 2.70 17.92
C GLU A 67 -7.74 2.87 16.41
N GLY A 68 -8.26 3.97 15.84
CA GLY A 68 -8.09 4.28 14.43
C GLY A 68 -6.63 4.51 14.07
N VAL A 69 -5.91 5.26 14.91
CA VAL A 69 -4.46 5.49 14.76
C VAL A 69 -3.68 4.17 14.87
N ILE A 70 -4.02 3.31 15.83
CA ILE A 70 -3.37 2.00 16.00
C ILE A 70 -3.59 1.13 14.75
N ARG A 71 -4.82 1.09 14.23
CA ARG A 71 -5.14 0.35 12.99
C ARG A 71 -4.38 0.90 11.79
N ALA A 72 -4.31 2.22 11.62
CA ALA A 72 -3.56 2.86 10.55
C ALA A 72 -2.05 2.54 10.65
N ALA A 73 -1.46 2.68 11.83
CA ALA A 73 -0.06 2.33 12.06
C ALA A 73 0.23 0.84 11.79
N GLY A 74 -0.68 -0.05 12.19
CA GLY A 74 -0.59 -1.49 11.91
C GLY A 74 -0.62 -1.82 10.42
N ALA A 75 -1.50 -1.15 9.65
CA ALA A 75 -1.56 -1.29 8.21
C ALA A 75 -0.25 -0.83 7.56
N VAL A 76 0.25 0.36 7.90
CA VAL A 76 1.52 0.88 7.37
C VAL A 76 2.69 -0.06 7.71
N GLY A 77 2.77 -0.53 8.95
CA GLY A 77 3.81 -1.47 9.40
C GLY A 77 3.80 -2.79 8.61
N THR A 78 2.61 -3.33 8.33
CA THR A 78 2.45 -4.57 7.56
C THR A 78 2.95 -4.40 6.13
N PHE A 79 2.58 -3.31 5.45
CA PHE A 79 3.08 -3.04 4.10
C PHE A 79 4.58 -2.77 4.07
N GLN A 80 5.13 -2.05 5.06
CA GLN A 80 6.57 -1.81 5.13
C GLN A 80 7.39 -3.07 5.37
N MET A 81 6.87 -4.00 6.18
CA MET A 81 7.48 -5.33 6.34
C MET A 81 7.50 -6.08 5.01
N MET A 82 6.39 -6.09 4.27
CA MET A 82 6.31 -6.75 2.95
C MET A 82 7.24 -6.10 1.93
N ASN A 83 7.28 -4.77 1.87
CA ASN A 83 8.18 -4.04 0.97
C ASN A 83 9.64 -4.42 1.23
N ARG A 84 10.08 -4.39 2.50
CA ARG A 84 11.46 -4.78 2.87
C ARG A 84 11.78 -6.22 2.50
N ALA A 85 10.83 -7.14 2.68
CA ALA A 85 11.02 -8.53 2.27
C ALA A 85 11.18 -8.65 0.75
N LEU A 86 10.34 -7.99 -0.03
CA LEU A 86 10.40 -7.98 -1.49
C LEU A 86 11.68 -7.31 -2.03
N ASP A 87 12.08 -6.18 -1.43
CA ASP A 87 13.31 -5.47 -1.77
C ASP A 87 14.54 -6.36 -1.53
N THR A 88 14.57 -7.08 -0.40
CA THR A 88 15.67 -8.01 -0.07
C THR A 88 15.74 -9.17 -1.06
N LEU A 89 14.60 -9.63 -1.56
CA LEU A 89 14.52 -10.71 -2.56
C LEU A 89 14.81 -10.22 -4.00
N GLY A 90 15.03 -8.92 -4.20
CA GLY A 90 15.21 -8.33 -5.52
C GLY A 90 13.97 -8.51 -6.41
N ALA A 91 12.78 -8.62 -5.81
CA ALA A 91 11.54 -8.86 -6.54
C ALA A 91 11.28 -7.68 -7.48
N GLN A 92 11.36 -7.93 -8.78
CA GLN A 92 10.98 -6.95 -9.78
C GLN A 92 9.47 -7.00 -10.00
N LEU A 93 8.81 -5.84 -9.98
CA LEU A 93 7.43 -5.73 -10.44
C LEU A 93 7.38 -5.96 -11.95
N GLY A 94 7.13 -7.21 -12.34
CA GLY A 94 6.82 -7.60 -13.71
C GLY A 94 5.30 -7.66 -13.92
N LYS A 95 4.82 -7.16 -15.07
CA LYS A 95 3.52 -7.60 -15.62
C LYS A 95 3.59 -9.05 -16.11
N GLU A 96 4.78 -9.53 -16.40
CA GLU A 96 5.07 -10.89 -16.81
C GLU A 96 5.92 -11.57 -15.75
N LEU A 97 5.58 -12.82 -15.43
CA LEU A 97 6.46 -13.71 -14.68
C LEU A 97 7.87 -13.69 -15.29
N ASN A 98 8.88 -13.37 -14.48
CA ASN A 98 10.26 -13.66 -14.82
C ASN A 98 10.33 -15.12 -15.34
N PRO A 99 10.94 -15.39 -16.51
CA PRO A 99 11.07 -16.73 -17.08
C PRO A 99 11.54 -17.79 -16.08
N GLU A 100 12.40 -17.43 -15.13
CA GLU A 100 12.89 -18.32 -14.08
C GLU A 100 11.78 -18.72 -13.08
N LEU A 101 10.91 -17.78 -12.70
CA LEU A 101 9.76 -18.04 -11.84
C LEU A 101 8.68 -18.86 -12.55
N ARG A 102 8.52 -18.69 -13.88
CA ARG A 102 7.64 -19.54 -14.70
C ARG A 102 8.10 -20.99 -14.68
N LEU A 103 9.39 -21.22 -14.90
CA LEU A 103 10.02 -22.55 -14.84
C LEU A 103 9.91 -23.19 -13.45
N LEU A 104 10.00 -22.39 -12.39
CA LEU A 104 9.82 -22.86 -11.02
C LEU A 104 8.35 -23.22 -10.74
N ALA A 105 7.39 -22.40 -11.18
CA ALA A 105 5.96 -22.69 -11.05
C ALA A 105 5.56 -23.99 -11.77
N ASP A 106 6.08 -24.22 -12.98
CA ASP A 106 5.86 -25.45 -13.74
C ASP A 106 6.43 -26.68 -13.01
N LYS A 107 7.65 -26.56 -12.44
CA LYS A 107 8.26 -27.64 -11.64
C LYS A 107 7.48 -27.96 -10.37
N LEU A 108 6.85 -26.95 -9.77
CA LEU A 108 6.07 -27.08 -8.54
C LEU A 108 4.59 -27.38 -8.80
N ASN A 109 4.19 -27.55 -10.07
CA ASN A 109 2.81 -27.79 -10.49
C ASN A 109 1.83 -26.69 -9.98
N MET A 110 2.32 -25.45 -9.90
CA MET A 110 1.56 -24.29 -9.45
C MET A 110 1.06 -23.49 -10.65
N THR A 111 -0.22 -23.13 -10.66
CA THR A 111 -0.78 -22.27 -11.71
C THR A 111 -0.63 -20.80 -11.29
N PRO A 112 0.14 -19.99 -12.03
CA PRO A 112 0.23 -18.57 -11.74
C PRO A 112 -1.12 -17.86 -11.98
N PRO A 113 -1.45 -16.82 -11.21
CA PRO A 113 -2.66 -16.02 -11.41
C PRO A 113 -2.73 -15.45 -12.83
N ALA A 114 -3.92 -15.43 -13.44
CA ALA A 114 -4.13 -15.02 -14.83
C ALA A 114 -3.67 -13.57 -15.15
N HIS A 115 -3.52 -12.71 -14.13
CA HIS A 115 -3.06 -11.33 -14.28
C HIS A 115 -1.52 -11.18 -14.23
N TRP A 116 -0.77 -12.28 -14.11
CA TRP A 116 0.71 -12.34 -14.15
C TRP A 116 1.23 -12.99 -15.45
N VAL A 117 0.34 -13.29 -16.40
CA VAL A 117 0.63 -13.90 -17.70
C VAL A 117 0.85 -12.85 -18.76
#